data_AF-A0A077ZL52-F1
#
_entry.id   AF-A0A077ZL52-F1
#
_cell.length_a   1.000
_cell.length_b   1.000
_cell.length_c   1.000
_cell.angle_alpha   90.00
_cell.angle_beta   90.00
_cell.angle_gamma   90.00
#
_symmetry.space_group_name_H-M   'P 1'
#
loop_
_entity.id
_entity.type
_entity.pdbx_description
1 polymer ?
#
loop_
_entity_poly.entity_id
_entity_poly.type
_entity_poly.pdbx_seq_one_letter_code
_entity_poly.pdbx_strand_id
1 'polypeptide(L)'
;MSEGSSVIDLTSETSQEVIDLTEDDFDKAKSRLPPWILHSPYLCRQYPISAEQSSAGFTNFSRQDRLAMEIIAFYYQSVQPRHKLIEKLRVVHYLETYMWRHPSIKANICVVGSSVNGLGSQNCDIDLCLVDNSEMPDEVGDRDTALNTLRKVQRFLQKPASPVFKVKLIPARVPIIRCKFRLPWNYSVDINWNNVHGICNTHLLHHYSQVSSLKLTGICDSVNGYLSSYSWALLLIHFLQCGTQPPVLPCLQLMYPDRFSYTRRLKNLTFFKKLPSDAKSSNQQNVGELLANFFYYYGGFDFGRYTISVRLGSLLPRIEFSTPISIEEPYDCMNTARSLSHEIRFLVFRDYIRKAYFNLQSRQSLSSMYYFPSQTDENIS
;
A
#
# COMPACT_ATOMS: atom_id res chain seq x y z
N MET A 1 -33.89 31.11 -4.05
CA MET A 1 -33.35 30.31 -5.15
C MET A 1 -32.29 29.42 -4.54
N SER A 2 -32.51 28.10 -4.49
CA SER A 2 -31.63 27.16 -3.80
C SER A 2 -30.33 26.99 -4.58
N GLU A 3 -29.23 27.52 -4.04
CA GLU A 3 -27.89 27.22 -4.53
C GLU A 3 -27.60 25.73 -4.28
N GLY A 4 -27.59 24.96 -5.36
CA GLY A 4 -27.19 23.56 -5.33
C GLY A 4 -25.69 23.48 -5.03
N SER A 5 -25.36 22.98 -3.84
CA SER A 5 -24.01 22.51 -3.52
C SER A 5 -23.62 21.41 -4.52
N SER A 6 -22.71 21.75 -5.43
CA SER A 6 -22.10 20.78 -6.33
C SER A 6 -21.16 19.90 -5.53
N VAL A 7 -21.55 18.64 -5.34
CA VAL A 7 -20.66 17.59 -4.81
C VAL A 7 -19.47 17.46 -5.76
N ILE A 8 -18.26 17.71 -5.27
CA ILE A 8 -17.03 17.54 -6.03
C ILE A 8 -16.78 16.02 -6.13
N ASP A 9 -17.22 15.42 -7.24
CA ASP A 9 -16.91 14.05 -7.58
C ASP A 9 -15.56 14.00 -8.30
N LEU A 10 -14.49 13.73 -7.55
CA LEU A 10 -13.12 13.60 -8.05
C LEU A 10 -12.90 12.32 -8.92
N THR A 11 -13.96 11.60 -9.29
CA THR A 11 -13.88 10.41 -10.16
C THR A 11 -13.82 10.74 -11.65
N SER A 12 -14.04 11.99 -12.07
CA SER A 12 -14.12 12.34 -13.50
C SER A 12 -12.77 12.50 -14.21
N GLU A 13 -11.65 12.45 -13.49
CA GLU A 13 -10.31 12.47 -14.07
C GLU A 13 -9.68 11.06 -14.12
N THR A 14 -10.13 10.26 -15.09
CA THR A 14 -9.36 9.10 -15.53
C THR A 14 -8.68 9.44 -16.84
N SER A 15 -7.45 9.94 -16.74
CA SER A 15 -6.45 9.65 -17.77
C SER A 15 -6.38 8.12 -17.91
N GLN A 16 -6.28 7.63 -19.15
CA GLN A 16 -6.38 6.21 -19.55
C GLN A 16 -5.33 5.26 -18.92
N GLU A 17 -4.66 5.67 -17.85
CA GLU A 17 -3.53 4.96 -17.23
C GLU A 17 -3.80 4.48 -15.79
N VAL A 18 -4.87 4.97 -15.15
CA VAL A 18 -5.31 4.50 -13.84
C VAL A 18 -6.11 3.21 -14.01
N ILE A 19 -5.84 2.21 -13.17
CA ILE A 19 -6.46 0.88 -13.27
C ILE A 19 -7.97 1.02 -13.05
N ASP A 20 -8.73 0.95 -14.15
CA ASP A 20 -10.18 1.09 -14.14
C ASP A 20 -10.87 -0.22 -13.71
N LEU A 21 -11.86 -0.13 -12.81
CA LEU A 21 -12.44 -1.24 -12.06
C LEU A 21 -13.89 -1.47 -12.47
N THR A 22 -14.16 -2.33 -13.45
CA THR A 22 -15.56 -2.53 -13.89
C THR A 22 -16.04 -3.96 -14.01
N GLU A 23 -15.52 -4.91 -13.21
CA GLU A 23 -16.18 -6.22 -13.16
C GLU A 23 -16.53 -6.70 -11.75
N ASP A 24 -17.83 -6.85 -11.54
CA ASP A 24 -18.42 -7.36 -10.31
C ASP A 24 -18.21 -8.88 -10.12
N ASP A 25 -17.79 -9.58 -11.17
CA ASP A 25 -17.66 -11.03 -11.19
C ASP A 25 -16.38 -11.48 -11.91
N PHE A 26 -15.45 -12.05 -11.15
CA PHE A 26 -14.19 -12.59 -11.67
C PHE A 26 -14.42 -13.68 -12.73
N ASP A 27 -15.51 -14.44 -12.65
CA ASP A 27 -15.76 -15.52 -13.60
C ASP A 27 -16.13 -14.98 -14.99
N LYS A 28 -16.82 -13.84 -15.05
CA LYS A 28 -17.04 -13.09 -16.31
C LYS A 28 -15.74 -12.49 -16.82
N ALA A 29 -14.97 -11.92 -15.89
CA ALA A 29 -13.70 -11.27 -16.13
C ALA A 29 -12.61 -12.18 -16.68
N LYS A 30 -12.65 -13.45 -16.30
CA LYS A 30 -11.66 -14.46 -16.67
C LYS A 30 -11.51 -14.61 -18.18
N SER A 31 -12.58 -14.39 -18.94
CA SER A 31 -12.56 -14.43 -20.41
C SER A 31 -11.69 -13.33 -21.05
N ARG A 32 -11.47 -12.22 -20.33
CA ARG A 32 -10.68 -11.05 -20.78
C ARG A 32 -9.22 -11.13 -20.34
N LEU A 33 -8.85 -12.17 -19.58
CA LEU A 33 -7.48 -12.36 -19.12
C LEU A 33 -6.58 -12.92 -20.23
N PRO A 34 -5.32 -12.46 -20.31
CA PRO A 34 -4.34 -13.06 -21.21
C PRO A 34 -4.12 -14.55 -20.90
N PRO A 35 -3.98 -15.43 -21.90
CA PRO A 35 -3.84 -16.89 -21.67
C PRO A 35 -2.69 -17.28 -20.75
N TRP A 36 -1.58 -16.54 -20.79
CA TRP A 36 -0.38 -16.85 -19.99
C TRP A 36 -0.62 -16.76 -18.48
N ILE A 37 -1.56 -15.93 -18.00
CA ILE A 37 -1.75 -15.73 -16.56
C ILE A 37 -2.79 -16.69 -15.96
N LEU A 38 -3.63 -17.32 -16.80
CA LEU A 38 -4.80 -18.09 -16.36
C LEU A 38 -4.47 -19.28 -15.44
N HIS A 39 -3.27 -19.83 -15.55
CA HIS A 39 -2.84 -20.98 -14.76
C HIS A 39 -2.31 -20.59 -13.37
N SER A 40 -1.99 -19.32 -13.16
CA SER A 40 -1.54 -18.85 -11.84
C SER A 40 -2.76 -18.61 -10.94
N PRO A 41 -2.87 -19.29 -9.78
CA PRO A 41 -4.04 -19.14 -8.91
C PRO A 41 -4.15 -17.75 -8.25
N TYR A 42 -3.03 -17.03 -8.14
CA TYR A 42 -2.98 -15.70 -7.52
C TYR A 42 -2.82 -14.58 -8.56
N LEU A 43 -1.88 -14.70 -9.50
CA LEU A 43 -1.58 -13.60 -10.42
C LEU A 43 -2.78 -13.25 -11.32
N CYS A 44 -3.60 -14.23 -11.72
CA CYS A 44 -4.79 -13.97 -12.53
C CYS A 44 -5.80 -13.06 -11.83
N ARG A 45 -5.88 -13.12 -10.50
CA ARG A 45 -6.76 -12.30 -9.66
C ARG A 45 -6.17 -10.94 -9.32
N GLN A 46 -4.90 -10.74 -9.63
CA GLN A 46 -4.15 -9.49 -9.48
C GLN A 46 -3.96 -8.76 -10.82
N TYR A 47 -4.59 -9.24 -11.89
CA TYR A 47 -4.49 -8.62 -13.20
C TYR A 47 -5.47 -7.45 -13.32
N PRO A 48 -5.00 -6.24 -13.69
CA PRO A 48 -5.86 -5.07 -13.88
C PRO A 48 -6.59 -5.14 -15.23
N ILE A 49 -7.79 -5.71 -15.27
CA ILE A 49 -8.60 -5.80 -16.49
C ILE A 49 -9.11 -4.40 -16.85
N SER A 50 -8.95 -3.96 -18.10
CA SER A 50 -9.49 -2.67 -18.53
C SER A 50 -11.01 -2.67 -18.51
N ALA A 51 -11.59 -1.64 -17.91
CA ALA A 51 -12.98 -1.31 -18.14
C ALA A 51 -13.24 -0.90 -19.59
N GLU A 52 -14.46 -1.14 -20.06
CA GLU A 52 -14.95 -0.44 -21.24
C GLU A 52 -14.96 1.06 -20.92
N GLN A 53 -14.35 1.86 -21.80
CA GLN A 53 -14.09 3.27 -21.60
C GLN A 53 -15.33 4.00 -21.10
N SER A 54 -15.35 4.34 -19.81
CA SER A 54 -16.23 5.40 -19.35
C SER A 54 -15.55 6.73 -19.69
N SER A 55 -16.03 7.38 -20.73
CA SER A 55 -15.63 8.74 -21.10
C SER A 55 -16.22 9.70 -20.07
N ALA A 56 -15.61 9.78 -18.89
CA ALA A 56 -15.93 10.84 -17.95
C ALA A 56 -15.26 12.13 -18.45
N GLY A 57 -16.10 13.10 -18.80
CA GLY A 57 -15.69 14.37 -19.38
C GLY A 57 -14.91 15.24 -18.40
N PHE A 58 -13.97 16.00 -18.96
CA PHE A 58 -13.25 17.08 -18.29
C PHE A 58 -14.24 18.08 -17.68
N THR A 59 -14.26 18.19 -16.36
CA THR A 59 -14.90 19.31 -15.67
C THR A 59 -13.86 20.36 -15.30
N ASN A 60 -14.10 21.58 -15.76
CA ASN A 60 -13.26 22.75 -15.53
C ASN A 60 -12.94 22.97 -14.04
N PHE A 61 -11.66 23.09 -13.72
CA PHE A 61 -11.18 23.57 -12.43
C PHE A 61 -11.65 25.01 -12.18
N SER A 62 -12.65 25.19 -11.33
CA SER A 62 -12.89 26.47 -10.68
C SER A 62 -12.04 26.56 -9.41
N ARG A 63 -11.12 27.53 -9.35
CA ARG A 63 -10.35 27.99 -8.16
C ARG A 63 -9.92 26.86 -7.21
N GLN A 64 -8.82 26.16 -7.51
CA GLN A 64 -8.23 25.23 -6.53
C GLN A 64 -6.92 25.75 -5.93
N ASP A 65 -6.82 25.46 -4.64
CA ASP A 65 -5.66 25.65 -3.76
C ASP A 65 -4.38 25.12 -4.42
N ARG A 66 -3.33 25.95 -4.44
CA ARG A 66 -2.04 25.61 -5.04
C ARG A 66 -1.48 24.31 -4.48
N LEU A 67 -1.62 24.08 -3.17
CA LEU A 67 -1.12 22.87 -2.53
C LEU A 67 -1.82 21.63 -3.06
N ALA A 68 -3.14 21.70 -3.24
CA ALA A 68 -3.92 20.59 -3.80
C ALA A 68 -3.44 20.22 -5.21
N MET A 69 -3.21 21.21 -6.06
CA MET A 69 -2.69 21.00 -7.41
C MET A 69 -1.28 20.38 -7.41
N GLU A 70 -0.40 20.84 -6.53
CA GLU A 70 0.95 20.27 -6.40
C GLU A 70 0.91 18.80 -5.95
N ILE A 71 0.00 18.44 -5.02
CA ILE A 71 -0.18 17.05 -4.58
C ILE A 71 -0.72 16.18 -5.70
N ILE A 72 -1.75 16.64 -6.42
CA ILE A 72 -2.33 15.90 -7.54
C ILE A 72 -1.29 15.67 -8.64
N ALA A 73 -0.52 16.71 -8.98
CA ALA A 73 0.57 16.59 -9.95
C ALA A 73 1.64 15.59 -9.50
N PHE A 74 2.07 15.66 -8.23
CA PHE A 74 3.02 14.72 -7.66
C PHE A 74 2.51 13.27 -7.71
N TYR A 75 1.23 13.05 -7.41
CA TYR A 75 0.62 11.74 -7.52
C TYR A 75 0.72 11.19 -8.94
N TYR A 76 0.24 11.94 -9.94
CA TYR A 76 0.19 11.45 -11.32
C TYR A 76 1.59 11.17 -11.90
N GLN A 77 2.61 11.89 -11.42
CA GLN A 77 4.00 11.63 -11.79
C GLN A 77 4.61 10.42 -11.07
N SER A 78 4.09 10.08 -9.88
CA SER A 78 4.70 9.07 -9.02
C SER A 78 4.04 7.70 -9.14
N VAL A 79 2.71 7.67 -9.30
CA VAL A 79 1.91 6.45 -9.26
C VAL A 79 2.39 5.42 -10.28
N GLN A 80 2.41 4.15 -9.89
CA GLN A 80 2.70 3.06 -10.82
C GLN A 80 1.62 2.99 -11.92
N PRO A 81 1.99 3.18 -13.21
CA PRO A 81 1.02 3.09 -14.29
C PRO A 81 0.61 1.63 -14.56
N ARG A 82 -0.60 1.42 -15.09
CA ARG A 82 -1.15 0.08 -15.36
C ARG A 82 -0.20 -0.83 -16.16
N HIS A 83 0.44 -0.30 -17.20
CA HIS A 83 1.34 -1.10 -18.05
C HIS A 83 2.55 -1.63 -17.27
N LYS A 84 3.03 -0.89 -16.26
CA LYS A 84 4.11 -1.35 -15.37
C LYS A 84 3.67 -2.46 -14.44
N LEU A 85 2.45 -2.40 -13.91
CA LEU A 85 1.88 -3.52 -13.17
C LEU A 85 1.80 -4.78 -14.04
N ILE A 86 1.30 -4.66 -15.27
CA ILE A 86 1.22 -5.80 -16.20
C ILE A 86 2.61 -6.37 -16.51
N GLU A 87 3.59 -5.50 -16.72
CA GLU A 87 4.99 -5.91 -16.92
C GLU A 87 5.50 -6.71 -15.71
N LYS A 88 5.31 -6.19 -14.48
CA LYS A 88 5.68 -6.88 -13.24
C LYS A 88 5.00 -8.25 -13.13
N LEU A 89 3.70 -8.34 -13.36
CA LEU A 89 2.96 -9.61 -13.32
C LEU A 89 3.49 -10.63 -14.33
N ARG A 90 3.85 -10.19 -15.54
CA ARG A 90 4.44 -11.06 -16.57
C ARG A 90 5.80 -11.60 -16.14
N VAL A 91 6.64 -10.75 -15.57
CA VAL A 91 7.98 -11.13 -15.08
C VAL A 91 7.88 -12.07 -13.88
N VAL A 92 6.93 -11.82 -12.97
CA VAL A 92 6.64 -12.70 -11.84
C VAL A 92 6.10 -14.06 -12.31
N HIS A 93 5.25 -14.09 -13.34
CA HIS A 93 4.79 -15.35 -13.91
C HIS A 93 5.95 -16.16 -14.54
N TYR A 94 6.95 -15.48 -15.13
CA TYR A 94 8.16 -16.15 -15.60
C TYR A 94 8.99 -16.75 -14.44
N LEU A 95 9.06 -16.07 -13.29
CA LEU A 95 9.64 -16.65 -12.07
C LEU A 95 8.82 -17.83 -11.55
N GLU A 96 7.50 -17.71 -11.51
CA GLU A 96 6.59 -18.76 -11.03
C GLU A 96 6.73 -20.04 -11.85
N THR A 97 6.71 -19.93 -13.18
CA THR A 97 6.91 -21.08 -14.09
C THR A 97 8.31 -21.70 -13.96
N TYR A 98 9.34 -20.89 -13.69
CA TYR A 98 10.67 -21.41 -13.35
C TYR A 98 10.65 -22.16 -12.00
N MET A 99 10.00 -21.61 -10.98
CA MET A 99 9.87 -22.22 -9.65
C MET A 99 9.15 -23.57 -9.69
N TRP A 100 8.12 -23.73 -10.54
CA TRP A 100 7.42 -25.00 -10.74
C TRP A 100 8.30 -26.14 -11.29
N ARG A 101 9.48 -25.83 -11.84
CA ARG A 101 10.44 -26.85 -12.27
C ARG A 101 11.17 -27.52 -11.10
N HIS A 102 11.06 -26.99 -9.89
CA HIS A 102 11.69 -27.61 -8.72
C HIS A 102 10.83 -28.75 -8.18
N PRO A 103 11.35 -29.98 -8.04
CA PRO A 103 10.54 -31.16 -7.74
C PRO A 103 9.87 -31.14 -6.37
N SER A 104 10.41 -30.39 -5.40
CA SER A 104 9.90 -30.34 -4.02
C SER A 104 9.36 -28.98 -3.57
N ILE A 105 9.42 -27.93 -4.40
CA ILE A 105 8.82 -26.63 -4.03
C ILE A 105 7.44 -26.56 -4.69
N LYS A 106 6.42 -26.96 -3.93
CA LYS A 106 5.01 -26.91 -4.35
C LYS A 106 4.35 -25.64 -3.84
N ALA A 107 4.62 -24.53 -4.52
CA ALA A 107 4.09 -23.22 -4.18
C ALA A 107 3.73 -22.42 -5.43
N ASN A 108 2.83 -21.46 -5.23
CA ASN A 108 2.48 -20.45 -6.22
C ASN A 108 2.90 -19.07 -5.70
N ILE A 109 3.00 -18.10 -6.60
CA ILE A 109 3.47 -16.76 -6.25
C ILE A 109 2.28 -15.81 -6.16
N CYS A 110 2.14 -15.15 -5.01
CA CYS A 110 1.29 -13.98 -4.85
C CYS A 110 2.16 -12.73 -4.83
N VAL A 111 1.83 -11.71 -5.64
CA VAL A 111 2.45 -10.39 -5.48
C VAL A 111 1.83 -9.72 -4.25
N VAL A 112 2.64 -9.06 -3.44
CA VAL A 112 2.19 -8.33 -2.25
C VAL A 112 2.76 -6.91 -2.26
N GLY A 113 2.36 -6.11 -1.28
CA GLY A 113 2.90 -4.78 -1.06
C GLY A 113 2.58 -3.78 -2.16
N SER A 114 3.51 -2.83 -2.33
CA SER A 114 3.36 -1.61 -3.13
C SER A 114 2.94 -1.87 -4.59
N SER A 115 3.39 -2.97 -5.18
CA SER A 115 3.11 -3.29 -6.58
C SER A 115 1.62 -3.49 -6.86
N VAL A 116 0.83 -3.99 -5.90
CA VAL A 116 -0.60 -4.34 -6.11
C VAL A 116 -1.56 -3.71 -5.10
N ASN A 117 -1.06 -3.13 -4.00
CA ASN A 117 -1.89 -2.45 -3.00
C ASN A 117 -2.42 -1.06 -3.43
N GLY A 118 -2.10 -0.61 -4.65
CA GLY A 118 -2.53 0.69 -5.19
C GLY A 118 -1.75 1.91 -4.66
N LEU A 119 -0.75 1.70 -3.80
CA LEU A 119 0.07 2.76 -3.20
C LEU A 119 1.50 2.82 -3.76
N GLY A 120 1.86 1.94 -4.70
CA GLY A 120 3.21 1.86 -5.26
C GLY A 120 3.51 2.93 -6.30
N SER A 121 4.77 3.36 -6.31
CA SER A 121 5.34 4.19 -7.36
C SER A 121 5.83 3.36 -8.55
N GLN A 122 6.10 4.00 -9.70
CA GLN A 122 6.60 3.33 -10.90
C GLN A 122 7.84 2.45 -10.65
N ASN A 123 8.70 2.86 -9.72
CA ASN A 123 9.97 2.21 -9.43
C ASN A 123 9.93 1.32 -8.18
N CYS A 124 8.74 1.07 -7.61
CA CYS A 124 8.65 0.29 -6.38
C CYS A 124 9.11 -1.15 -6.59
N ASP A 125 9.71 -1.72 -5.55
CA ASP A 125 10.16 -3.12 -5.55
C ASP A 125 8.99 -4.10 -5.73
N ILE A 126 9.29 -5.32 -6.17
CA ILE A 126 8.32 -6.39 -6.26
C ILE A 126 8.42 -7.24 -4.97
N ASP A 127 7.43 -7.12 -4.10
CA ASP A 127 7.30 -7.99 -2.95
C ASP A 127 6.49 -9.24 -3.33
N LEU A 128 7.01 -10.43 -3.01
CA LEU A 128 6.41 -11.73 -3.34
C LEU A 128 6.19 -12.56 -2.07
N CYS A 129 5.04 -13.23 -2.01
CA CYS A 129 4.78 -14.30 -1.07
C CYS A 129 4.67 -15.63 -1.83
N LEU A 130 5.54 -16.57 -1.51
CA LEU A 130 5.37 -17.96 -1.94
C LEU A 130 4.31 -18.60 -1.04
N VAL A 131 3.19 -19.00 -1.63
CA VAL A 131 2.10 -19.67 -0.93
C VAL A 131 2.13 -21.14 -1.30
N ASP A 132 2.31 -22.00 -0.29
CA ASP A 132 2.26 -23.43 -0.51
C ASP A 132 0.87 -23.89 -0.99
N ASN A 133 0.83 -25.12 -1.51
CA ASN A 133 -0.43 -25.72 -1.96
C ASN A 133 -1.29 -26.27 -0.80
N SER A 134 -1.01 -25.93 0.46
CA SER A 134 -1.86 -26.36 1.57
C SER A 134 -3.22 -25.65 1.47
N GLU A 135 -4.31 -26.36 1.74
CA GLU A 135 -5.66 -25.78 1.63
C GLU A 135 -5.93 -24.72 2.71
N MET A 136 -5.17 -24.77 3.79
CA MET A 136 -5.18 -23.84 4.92
C MET A 136 -3.72 -23.60 5.31
N PRO A 137 -3.03 -22.61 4.73
CA PRO A 137 -1.70 -22.25 5.19
C PRO A 137 -1.81 -21.85 6.67
N ASP A 138 -1.10 -22.55 7.55
CA ASP A 138 -1.15 -22.35 9.00
C ASP A 138 -1.05 -20.85 9.34
N GLU A 139 -1.87 -20.40 10.29
CA GLU A 139 -2.07 -18.98 10.67
C GLU A 139 -0.76 -18.26 10.99
N VAL A 140 0.27 -19.01 11.39
CA VAL A 140 1.63 -18.55 11.59
C VAL A 140 2.56 -19.64 11.07
N GLY A 141 3.00 -19.53 9.82
CA GLY A 141 4.02 -20.41 9.29
C GLY A 141 5.23 -20.42 10.21
N ASP A 142 5.61 -21.59 10.72
CA ASP A 142 6.78 -21.77 11.57
C ASP A 142 7.99 -21.10 10.90
N ARG A 143 8.59 -20.14 11.59
CA ARG A 143 9.71 -19.35 11.07
C ARG A 143 10.85 -20.26 10.61
N ASP A 144 11.10 -21.36 11.33
CA ASP A 144 12.19 -22.27 10.98
C ASP A 144 11.85 -23.10 9.75
N THR A 145 10.60 -23.54 9.60
CA THR A 145 10.07 -24.13 8.37
C THR A 145 10.16 -23.17 7.18
N ALA A 146 9.77 -21.90 7.36
CA ALA A 146 9.88 -20.87 6.33
C ALA A 146 11.34 -20.64 5.94
N LEU A 147 12.25 -20.51 6.92
CA LEU A 147 13.68 -20.30 6.68
C LEU A 147 14.32 -21.50 5.97
N ASN A 148 13.98 -22.72 6.38
CA ASN A 148 14.46 -23.95 5.75
C ASN A 148 13.98 -24.09 4.30
N THR A 149 12.72 -23.73 4.05
CA THR A 149 12.17 -23.74 2.69
C THR A 149 12.81 -22.67 1.82
N LEU A 150 12.98 -21.45 2.35
CA LEU A 150 13.67 -20.38 1.63
C LEU A 150 15.15 -20.69 1.38
N ARG A 151 15.85 -21.46 2.23
CA ARG A 151 17.19 -21.99 1.90
C ARG A 151 17.17 -22.89 0.66
N LYS A 152 16.15 -23.74 0.50
CA LYS A 152 15.98 -24.57 -0.71
C LYS A 152 15.70 -23.70 -1.94
N VAL A 153 14.77 -22.74 -1.80
CA VAL A 153 14.45 -21.75 -2.85
C VAL A 153 15.70 -20.98 -3.27
N GLN A 154 16.49 -20.47 -2.31
CA GLN A 154 17.72 -19.71 -2.58
C GLN A 154 18.69 -20.52 -3.46
N ARG A 155 18.98 -21.78 -3.08
CA ARG A 155 19.87 -22.65 -3.87
C ARG A 155 19.35 -22.88 -5.28
N PHE A 156 18.04 -23.00 -5.46
CA PHE A 156 17.45 -23.17 -6.77
C PHE A 156 17.50 -21.90 -7.63
N LEU A 157 17.26 -20.74 -7.03
CA LEU A 157 17.35 -19.43 -7.68
C LEU A 157 18.78 -19.01 -8.00
N GLN A 158 19.80 -19.62 -7.38
CA GLN A 158 21.22 -19.38 -7.69
C GLN A 158 21.70 -20.13 -8.94
N LYS A 159 20.91 -21.02 -9.53
CA LYS A 159 21.29 -21.74 -10.76
C LYS A 159 21.40 -20.78 -11.96
N PRO A 160 22.28 -21.06 -12.94
CA PRO A 160 22.48 -20.18 -14.10
C PRO A 160 21.22 -19.85 -14.90
N ALA A 161 20.31 -20.82 -15.05
CA ALA A 161 19.05 -20.67 -15.78
C ALA A 161 17.97 -19.86 -15.04
N SER A 162 18.24 -19.45 -13.80
CA SER A 162 17.31 -18.66 -13.00
C SER A 162 17.05 -17.28 -13.63
N PRO A 163 15.79 -16.81 -13.66
CA PRO A 163 15.45 -15.48 -14.16
C PRO A 163 15.95 -14.35 -13.24
N VAL A 164 16.41 -14.69 -12.03
CA VAL A 164 16.93 -13.75 -11.05
C VAL A 164 18.43 -13.97 -10.78
N PHE A 165 19.07 -12.97 -10.21
CA PHE A 165 20.47 -13.00 -9.76
C PHE A 165 20.61 -12.26 -8.41
N LYS A 166 21.83 -12.25 -7.84
CA LYS A 166 22.14 -11.65 -6.51
C LYS A 166 21.24 -12.18 -5.38
N VAL A 167 20.96 -13.47 -5.39
CA VAL A 167 20.03 -14.11 -4.45
C VAL A 167 20.64 -14.22 -3.04
N LYS A 168 20.10 -13.47 -2.09
CA LYS A 168 20.54 -13.41 -0.69
C LYS A 168 19.38 -13.69 0.27
N LEU A 169 19.52 -14.71 1.11
CA LEU A 169 18.59 -14.97 2.21
C LEU A 169 18.91 -14.09 3.43
N ILE A 170 17.88 -13.49 4.01
CA ILE A 170 17.93 -12.63 5.19
C ILE A 170 17.10 -13.30 6.30
N PRO A 171 17.72 -13.79 7.40
CA PRO A 171 17.04 -14.55 8.45
C PRO A 171 16.37 -13.65 9.51
N ALA A 172 15.57 -12.68 9.09
CA ALA A 172 14.83 -11.76 9.97
C ALA A 172 13.67 -12.46 10.70
N ARG A 173 12.80 -11.69 11.38
CA ARG A 173 11.57 -12.22 12.01
C ARG A 173 10.69 -12.92 10.97
N VAL A 174 10.46 -12.27 9.83
CA VAL A 174 9.94 -12.89 8.61
C VAL A 174 11.13 -13.09 7.69
N PRO A 175 11.59 -14.33 7.46
CA PRO A 175 12.71 -14.58 6.57
C PRO A 175 12.37 -14.18 5.12
N ILE A 176 13.32 -13.52 4.45
CA ILE A 176 13.12 -12.98 3.09
C ILE A 176 14.33 -13.32 2.22
N ILE A 177 14.11 -13.69 0.96
CA ILE A 177 15.13 -13.71 -0.08
C ILE A 177 15.06 -12.39 -0.83
N ARG A 178 16.16 -11.63 -0.82
CA ARG A 178 16.34 -10.47 -1.69
C ARG A 178 17.10 -10.89 -2.95
N CYS A 179 16.56 -10.55 -4.11
CA CYS A 179 17.19 -10.83 -5.41
C CYS A 179 16.79 -9.75 -6.43
N LYS A 180 17.26 -9.91 -7.67
CA LYS A 180 16.95 -8.99 -8.76
C LYS A 180 16.67 -9.76 -10.03
N PHE A 181 15.64 -9.39 -10.79
CA PHE A 181 15.42 -9.94 -12.12
C PHE A 181 16.56 -9.57 -13.06
N ARG A 182 16.99 -10.51 -13.91
CA ARG A 182 18.00 -10.26 -14.94
C ARG A 182 17.50 -9.22 -15.95
N LEU A 183 18.44 -8.64 -16.71
CA LEU A 183 18.10 -7.78 -17.84
C LEU A 183 17.19 -8.52 -18.84
N PRO A 184 16.22 -7.84 -19.47
CA PRO A 184 16.03 -6.38 -19.45
C PRO A 184 15.22 -5.82 -18.26
N TRP A 185 14.59 -6.67 -17.44
CA TRP A 185 13.59 -6.21 -16.44
C TRP A 185 14.20 -5.48 -15.24
N ASN A 186 15.28 -6.01 -14.67
CA ASN A 186 16.05 -5.34 -13.63
C ASN A 186 15.23 -4.87 -12.40
N TYR A 187 14.10 -5.51 -12.08
CA TYR A 187 13.33 -5.24 -10.86
C TYR A 187 13.99 -5.90 -9.64
N SER A 188 14.08 -5.16 -8.53
CA SER A 188 14.40 -5.73 -7.22
C SER A 188 13.20 -6.52 -6.70
N VAL A 189 13.48 -7.64 -6.03
CA VAL A 189 12.47 -8.58 -5.56
C VAL A 189 12.80 -9.06 -4.16
N ASP A 190 11.81 -8.96 -3.27
CA ASP A 190 11.84 -9.54 -1.92
C ASP A 190 10.81 -10.69 -1.85
N ILE A 191 11.26 -11.90 -1.52
CA ILE A 191 10.45 -13.13 -1.51
C ILE A 191 10.36 -13.68 -0.10
N ASN A 192 9.16 -13.78 0.46
CA ASN A 192 8.88 -14.47 1.72
C ASN A 192 8.09 -15.77 1.48
N TRP A 193 7.88 -16.56 2.54
CA TRP A 193 7.18 -17.85 2.49
C TRP A 193 5.99 -17.84 3.44
N ASN A 194 4.79 -18.16 2.94
CA ASN A 194 3.53 -18.25 3.67
C ASN A 194 3.26 -17.06 4.62
N ASN A 195 3.69 -15.85 4.27
CA ASN A 195 3.32 -14.65 5.04
C ASN A 195 1.89 -14.21 4.67
N VAL A 196 0.90 -14.92 5.20
CA VAL A 196 -0.52 -14.74 4.90
C VAL A 196 -0.99 -13.32 5.24
N HIS A 197 -0.58 -12.79 6.40
CA HIS A 197 -0.86 -11.41 6.80
C HIS A 197 -0.45 -10.40 5.72
N GLY A 198 0.71 -10.57 5.10
CA GLY A 198 1.16 -9.71 4.00
C GLY A 198 0.22 -9.70 2.80
N ILE A 199 -0.41 -10.84 2.48
CA ILE A 199 -1.39 -10.96 1.40
C ILE A 199 -2.69 -10.24 1.80
N CYS A 200 -3.20 -10.50 2.99
CA CYS A 200 -4.43 -9.90 3.51
C CYS A 200 -4.33 -8.37 3.63
N ASN A 201 -3.18 -7.87 4.08
CA ASN A 201 -2.89 -6.43 4.15
C ASN A 201 -2.82 -5.78 2.79
N THR A 202 -2.17 -6.44 1.84
CA THR A 202 -2.10 -5.95 0.46
C THR A 202 -3.48 -5.81 -0.13
N HIS A 203 -4.35 -6.80 0.11
CA HIS A 203 -5.74 -6.78 -0.33
C HIS A 203 -6.54 -5.66 0.38
N LEU A 204 -6.41 -5.52 1.69
CA LEU A 204 -7.07 -4.46 2.46
C LEU A 204 -6.67 -3.06 1.97
N LEU A 205 -5.36 -2.80 1.86
CA LEU A 205 -4.81 -1.54 1.38
C LEU A 205 -5.22 -1.26 -0.06
N HIS A 206 -5.25 -2.30 -0.91
CA HIS A 206 -5.77 -2.18 -2.27
C HIS A 206 -7.17 -1.60 -2.25
N HIS A 207 -8.10 -2.17 -1.47
CA HIS A 207 -9.46 -1.64 -1.41
C HIS A 207 -9.55 -0.23 -0.81
N TYR A 208 -8.75 0.09 0.23
CA TYR A 208 -8.68 1.46 0.73
C TYR A 208 -8.20 2.47 -0.31
N SER A 209 -7.22 2.10 -1.14
CA SER A 209 -6.71 2.97 -2.21
C SER A 209 -7.74 3.31 -3.29
N GLN A 210 -8.88 2.59 -3.32
CA GLN A 210 -9.95 2.79 -4.29
C GLN A 210 -11.17 3.53 -3.73
N VAL A 211 -11.32 3.65 -2.41
CA VAL A 211 -12.52 4.27 -1.81
C VAL A 211 -12.53 5.78 -2.01
N SER A 212 -11.39 6.42 -1.77
CA SER A 212 -11.28 7.86 -1.92
C SER A 212 -10.42 8.19 -3.13
N SER A 213 -10.82 9.23 -3.86
CA SER A 213 -10.03 9.90 -4.88
C SER A 213 -8.71 10.49 -4.39
N LEU A 214 -8.37 10.29 -3.11
CA LEU A 214 -7.09 10.64 -2.50
C LEU A 214 -6.05 9.60 -2.89
N LYS A 215 -5.74 9.70 -4.16
CA LYS A 215 -4.55 9.29 -4.87
C LYS A 215 -3.31 9.86 -4.14
N LEU A 216 -2.91 9.26 -3.01
CA LEU A 216 -1.79 9.72 -2.14
C LEU A 216 -0.53 8.83 -2.25
N THR A 217 -0.33 8.17 -3.39
CA THR A 217 0.91 7.42 -3.66
C THR A 217 2.13 8.35 -3.56
N GLY A 218 3.18 7.91 -2.87
CA GLY A 218 4.47 8.61 -2.79
C GLY A 218 4.64 9.57 -1.61
N ILE A 219 3.57 10.07 -0.96
CA ILE A 219 3.72 10.84 0.29
C ILE A 219 4.19 9.92 1.43
N CYS A 220 3.74 8.67 1.41
CA CYS A 220 4.08 7.65 2.39
C CYS A 220 5.44 6.98 2.15
N ASP A 221 6.25 7.42 1.16
CA ASP A 221 7.59 6.89 1.04
C ASP A 221 8.37 7.19 2.31
N SER A 222 9.16 6.23 2.78
CA SER A 222 9.91 6.33 4.04
C SER A 222 11.08 7.30 3.87
N VAL A 223 10.80 8.58 3.68
CA VAL A 223 11.79 9.59 3.24
C VAL A 223 13.00 9.65 4.17
N ASN A 224 12.86 9.25 5.43
CA ASN A 224 13.94 9.30 6.42
C ASN A 224 14.11 8.03 7.27
N GLY A 225 13.52 6.89 6.88
CA GLY A 225 13.71 5.61 7.56
C GLY A 225 13.16 5.48 8.99
N TYR A 226 12.34 6.45 9.46
CA TYR A 226 11.71 6.41 10.78
C TYR A 226 10.61 5.35 10.87
N LEU A 227 9.62 5.48 9.98
CA LEU A 227 8.52 4.54 9.79
C LEU A 227 8.64 3.88 8.42
N SER A 228 8.20 2.62 8.35
CA SER A 228 8.00 1.95 7.08
C SER A 228 6.89 2.64 6.28
N SER A 229 6.94 2.52 4.95
CA SER A 229 5.87 3.01 4.07
C SER A 229 4.52 2.36 4.37
N TYR A 230 4.51 1.11 4.87
CA TYR A 230 3.30 0.45 5.36
C TYR A 230 2.72 1.17 6.59
N SER A 231 3.56 1.48 7.58
CA SER A 231 3.13 2.19 8.78
C SER A 231 2.61 3.60 8.46
N TRP A 232 3.23 4.32 7.52
CA TRP A 232 2.68 5.58 7.00
C TRP A 232 1.31 5.42 6.36
N ALA A 233 1.10 4.38 5.55
CA ALA A 233 -0.20 4.09 4.96
C ALA A 233 -1.28 3.84 6.04
N LEU A 234 -0.94 3.12 7.10
CA LEU A 234 -1.87 2.89 8.22
C LEU A 234 -2.19 4.18 8.98
N LEU A 235 -1.21 5.05 9.23
CA LEU A 235 -1.45 6.37 9.83
C LEU A 235 -2.40 7.19 8.97
N LEU A 236 -2.16 7.22 7.65
CA LEU A 236 -3.01 7.98 6.73
C LEU A 236 -4.44 7.43 6.72
N ILE A 237 -4.61 6.11 6.59
CA ILE A 237 -5.94 5.49 6.58
C ILE A 237 -6.68 5.80 7.88
N HIS A 238 -6.03 5.62 9.02
CA HIS A 238 -6.63 5.92 10.32
C HIS A 238 -7.03 7.41 10.45
N PHE A 239 -6.16 8.33 10.04
CA PHE A 239 -6.51 9.76 10.02
C PHE A 239 -7.76 10.03 9.17
N LEU A 240 -7.85 9.40 7.99
CA LEU A 240 -9.02 9.53 7.13
C LEU A 240 -10.27 8.82 7.69
N GLN A 241 -10.11 7.84 8.58
CA GLN A 241 -11.23 7.13 9.24
C GLN A 241 -11.82 7.89 10.42
N CYS A 242 -10.99 8.45 11.31
CA CYS A 242 -11.47 9.06 12.54
C CYS A 242 -10.73 10.33 12.97
N GLY A 243 -9.67 10.72 12.25
CA GLY A 243 -9.00 12.01 12.43
C GLY A 243 -9.64 13.16 11.66
N THR A 244 -10.59 12.85 10.75
CA THR A 244 -11.37 13.82 9.97
C THR A 244 -12.84 13.75 10.38
N GLN A 245 -13.53 14.89 10.31
CA GLN A 245 -14.96 14.97 10.58
C GLN A 245 -15.65 15.76 9.45
N PRO A 246 -16.58 15.15 8.70
CA PRO A 246 -16.95 13.73 8.72
C PRO A 246 -15.81 12.82 8.20
N PRO A 247 -15.81 11.52 8.51
CA PRO A 247 -14.81 10.56 8.01
C PRO A 247 -14.70 10.54 6.49
N VAL A 248 -13.47 10.54 5.96
CA VAL A 248 -13.18 10.38 4.53
C VAL A 248 -13.18 8.90 4.12
N LEU A 249 -12.68 8.01 4.98
CA LEU A 249 -12.66 6.57 4.73
C LEU A 249 -13.56 5.84 5.73
N PRO A 250 -14.29 4.79 5.28
CA PRO A 250 -14.99 3.89 6.18
C PRO A 250 -14.02 2.94 6.88
N CYS A 251 -14.52 2.15 7.84
CA CYS A 251 -13.80 0.97 8.32
C CYS A 251 -14.21 -0.27 7.51
N LEU A 252 -13.37 -0.67 6.54
CA LEU A 252 -13.70 -1.75 5.60
C LEU A 252 -13.88 -3.11 6.28
N GLN A 253 -13.08 -3.42 7.30
CA GLN A 253 -13.19 -4.69 8.04
C GLN A 253 -14.49 -4.77 8.86
N LEU A 254 -15.02 -3.64 9.33
CA LEU A 254 -16.32 -3.59 10.02
C LEU A 254 -17.50 -3.62 9.03
N MET A 255 -17.39 -2.91 7.90
CA MET A 255 -18.46 -2.88 6.90
C MET A 255 -18.59 -4.18 6.10
N TYR A 256 -17.47 -4.86 5.83
CA TYR A 256 -17.42 -6.03 4.97
C TYR A 256 -16.61 -7.18 5.60
N PRO A 257 -17.04 -7.71 6.76
CA PRO A 257 -16.28 -8.74 7.48
C PRO A 257 -16.01 -9.98 6.62
N ASP A 258 -16.96 -10.41 5.78
CA ASP A 258 -16.77 -11.57 4.89
C ASP A 258 -15.75 -11.33 3.76
N ARG A 259 -15.55 -10.07 3.36
CA ARG A 259 -14.59 -9.70 2.30
C ARG A 259 -13.17 -9.60 2.86
N PHE A 260 -13.03 -9.13 4.09
CA PHE A 260 -11.74 -8.89 4.75
C PHE A 260 -11.50 -9.82 5.95
N SER A 261 -12.20 -10.95 6.01
CA SER A 261 -11.97 -11.98 7.02
C SER A 261 -10.65 -12.70 6.75
N TYR A 262 -9.90 -12.94 7.82
CA TYR A 262 -8.68 -13.75 7.79
C TYR A 262 -8.96 -15.22 7.44
N THR A 263 -10.17 -15.74 7.72
CA THR A 263 -10.55 -17.13 7.45
C THR A 263 -10.85 -17.41 5.96
N ARG A 264 -10.83 -16.37 5.13
CA ARG A 264 -11.11 -16.49 3.70
C ARG A 264 -9.93 -17.16 3.00
N ARG A 265 -10.24 -18.16 2.16
CA ARG A 265 -9.22 -18.78 1.29
C ARG A 265 -8.53 -17.72 0.44
N LEU A 266 -7.20 -17.65 0.51
CA LEU A 266 -6.40 -16.64 -0.19
C LEU A 266 -6.62 -16.63 -1.69
N LYS A 267 -6.81 -17.82 -2.28
CA LYS A 267 -7.18 -17.99 -3.70
C LYS A 267 -8.53 -17.41 -4.08
N ASN A 268 -9.34 -16.92 -3.13
CA ASN A 268 -10.64 -16.28 -3.37
C ASN A 268 -10.59 -14.76 -3.12
N LEU A 269 -9.40 -14.20 -2.86
CA LEU A 269 -9.22 -12.76 -2.78
C LEU A 269 -9.29 -12.18 -4.19
N THR A 270 -10.22 -11.25 -4.39
CA THR A 270 -10.38 -10.51 -5.65
C THR A 270 -9.89 -9.10 -5.44
N PHE A 271 -8.81 -8.75 -6.14
CA PHE A 271 -8.39 -7.37 -6.34
C PHE A 271 -9.26 -6.73 -7.41
N PHE A 272 -9.23 -5.41 -7.51
CA PHE A 272 -9.89 -4.66 -8.57
C PHE A 272 -11.42 -4.79 -8.62
N LYS A 273 -12.04 -5.30 -7.55
CA LYS A 273 -13.51 -5.37 -7.40
C LYS A 273 -14.02 -4.10 -6.73
N LYS A 274 -15.00 -3.44 -7.35
CA LYS A 274 -15.61 -2.23 -6.78
C LYS A 274 -16.20 -2.51 -5.39
N LEU A 275 -16.08 -1.53 -4.51
CA LEU A 275 -16.79 -1.54 -3.23
C LEU A 275 -18.23 -1.05 -3.46
N PRO A 276 -19.21 -1.57 -2.70
CA PRO A 276 -20.57 -1.05 -2.74
C PRO A 276 -20.64 0.47 -2.47
N SER A 277 -21.69 1.11 -3.00
CA SER A 277 -21.82 2.58 -3.10
C SER A 277 -21.97 3.32 -1.76
N ASP A 278 -22.27 2.60 -0.70
CA ASP A 278 -22.37 3.07 0.68
C ASP A 278 -21.02 3.47 1.29
N ALA A 279 -19.90 3.20 0.61
CA ALA A 279 -18.56 3.65 1.03
C ALA A 279 -18.26 5.14 0.71
N LYS A 280 -19.20 5.90 0.13
CA LYS A 280 -18.98 7.33 -0.23
C LYS A 280 -18.99 8.23 1.01
N SER A 281 -17.94 9.04 1.17
CA SER A 281 -17.85 10.05 2.23
C SER A 281 -18.63 11.32 1.90
N SER A 282 -19.12 12.00 2.93
CA SER A 282 -19.68 13.37 2.84
C SER A 282 -18.64 14.48 3.11
N ASN A 283 -17.38 14.13 3.37
CA ASN A 283 -16.30 15.08 3.63
C ASN A 283 -16.00 15.90 2.36
N GLN A 284 -15.87 17.22 2.51
CA GLN A 284 -15.65 18.17 1.41
C GLN A 284 -14.25 18.82 1.43
N GLN A 285 -13.37 18.39 2.34
CA GLN A 285 -12.01 18.89 2.43
C GLN A 285 -11.22 18.45 1.20
N ASN A 286 -10.49 19.39 0.61
CA ASN A 286 -9.61 19.08 -0.51
C ASN A 286 -8.33 18.37 -0.02
N VAL A 287 -7.57 17.81 -0.95
CA VAL A 287 -6.35 17.04 -0.64
C VAL A 287 -5.26 17.86 0.07
N GLY A 288 -5.15 19.16 -0.23
CA GLY A 288 -4.22 20.06 0.45
C GLY A 288 -4.60 20.28 1.91
N GLU A 289 -5.88 20.53 2.19
CA GLU A 289 -6.42 20.64 3.55
C GLU A 289 -6.22 19.35 4.34
N LEU A 290 -6.53 18.20 3.72
CA LEU A 290 -6.36 16.90 4.34
C LEU A 290 -4.91 16.59 4.67
N LEU A 291 -3.96 16.93 3.79
CA LEU A 291 -2.53 16.76 4.05
C LEU A 291 -2.07 17.64 5.22
N ALA A 292 -2.47 18.92 5.24
CA ALA A 292 -2.14 19.81 6.35
C ALA A 292 -2.75 19.30 7.67
N ASN A 293 -4.01 18.88 7.66
CA ASN A 293 -4.70 18.36 8.84
C ASN A 293 -4.14 17.02 9.32
N PHE A 294 -3.60 16.19 8.43
CA PHE A 294 -2.89 14.97 8.81
C PHE A 294 -1.68 15.29 9.70
N PHE A 295 -0.85 16.27 9.30
CA PHE A 295 0.30 16.69 10.12
C PHE A 295 -0.12 17.41 11.39
N TYR A 296 -1.20 18.21 11.35
CA TYR A 296 -1.77 18.81 12.54
C TYR A 296 -2.20 17.75 13.57
N TYR A 297 -2.99 16.77 13.11
CA TYR A 297 -3.53 15.68 13.91
C TYR A 297 -2.41 14.92 14.61
N TYR A 298 -1.41 14.44 13.86
CA TYR A 298 -0.29 13.68 14.44
C TYR A 298 0.73 14.54 15.18
N GLY A 299 0.81 15.85 14.90
CA GLY A 299 1.68 16.78 15.63
C GLY A 299 1.21 17.01 17.08
N GLY A 300 -0.10 16.95 17.30
CA GLY A 300 -0.74 17.03 18.61
C GLY A 300 -1.12 15.68 19.23
N PHE A 301 -0.92 14.57 18.51
CA PHE A 301 -1.38 13.24 18.94
C PHE A 301 -0.64 12.71 20.16
N ASP A 302 -1.38 12.19 21.13
CA ASP A 302 -0.83 11.53 22.32
C ASP A 302 -0.48 10.06 22.03
N PHE A 303 0.69 9.87 21.41
CA PHE A 303 1.25 8.53 21.15
C PHE A 303 1.47 7.73 22.44
N GLY A 304 1.62 8.38 23.60
CA GLY A 304 1.81 7.73 24.89
C GLY A 304 0.55 7.04 25.41
N ARG A 305 -0.63 7.54 25.05
CA ARG A 305 -1.92 7.04 25.57
C ARG A 305 -2.67 6.11 24.63
N TYR A 306 -2.44 6.22 23.32
CA TYR A 306 -3.28 5.55 22.33
C TYR A 306 -2.51 4.62 21.38
N THR A 307 -3.15 3.52 21.02
CA THR A 307 -2.80 2.65 19.90
C THR A 307 -3.73 2.96 18.72
N ILE A 308 -3.14 3.13 17.55
CA ILE A 308 -3.84 3.47 16.30
C ILE A 308 -4.35 2.18 15.65
N SER A 309 -5.67 2.05 15.44
CA SER A 309 -6.28 0.85 14.85
C SER A 309 -7.08 1.18 13.58
N VAL A 310 -6.56 0.72 12.43
CA VAL A 310 -7.30 0.77 11.15
C VAL A 310 -8.44 -0.26 11.12
N ARG A 311 -8.24 -1.39 11.79
CA ARG A 311 -9.22 -2.50 11.89
C ARG A 311 -10.51 -2.08 12.58
N LEU A 312 -10.42 -1.19 13.56
CA LEU A 312 -11.57 -0.66 14.27
C LEU A 312 -11.96 0.75 13.80
N GLY A 313 -11.13 1.40 12.98
CA GLY A 313 -11.31 2.79 12.60
C GLY A 313 -11.33 3.72 13.81
N SER A 314 -10.53 3.42 14.83
CA SER A 314 -10.57 4.10 16.12
C SER A 314 -9.24 4.07 16.87
N LEU A 315 -9.22 4.80 17.99
CA LEU A 315 -8.14 4.75 18.97
C LEU A 315 -8.44 3.68 20.02
N LEU A 316 -7.42 2.87 20.33
CA LEU A 316 -7.44 1.93 21.44
C LEU A 316 -6.62 2.47 22.61
N PRO A 317 -6.99 2.17 23.87
CA PRO A 317 -6.11 2.41 25.00
C PRO A 317 -4.79 1.66 24.80
N ARG A 318 -3.67 2.35 25.04
CA ARG A 318 -2.36 1.76 24.88
C ARG A 318 -2.08 0.74 25.99
N ILE A 319 -1.68 -0.48 25.58
CA ILE A 319 -1.32 -1.57 26.49
C ILE A 319 0.18 -1.93 26.47
N GLU A 320 0.88 -1.67 25.36
CA GLU A 320 2.30 -1.97 25.20
C GLU A 320 3.12 -0.67 25.07
N PHE A 321 4.14 -0.53 25.93
CA PHE A 321 5.00 0.66 26.03
C PHE A 321 6.46 0.40 25.61
N SER A 322 6.72 -0.72 24.93
CA SER A 322 8.06 -1.13 24.47
C SER A 322 8.63 -0.23 23.36
N THR A 323 7.76 0.51 22.67
CA THR A 323 8.10 1.49 21.63
C THR A 323 7.49 2.85 21.98
N PRO A 324 7.84 3.95 21.29
CA PRO A 324 7.21 5.26 21.49
C PRO A 324 5.86 5.38 20.76
N ILE A 325 5.70 4.69 19.62
CA ILE A 325 4.48 4.69 18.80
C ILE A 325 3.90 3.28 18.76
N SER A 326 2.57 3.17 18.78
CA SER A 326 1.82 1.92 18.62
C SER A 326 0.81 2.05 17.47
N ILE A 327 1.06 1.31 16.38
CA ILE A 327 0.16 1.18 15.23
C ILE A 327 -0.19 -0.30 15.11
N GLU A 328 -1.45 -0.64 15.39
CA GLU A 328 -1.97 -2.00 15.30
C GLU A 328 -1.93 -2.50 13.86
N GLU A 329 -1.37 -3.68 13.68
CA GLU A 329 -1.46 -4.47 12.46
C GLU A 329 -2.91 -5.01 12.30
N PRO A 330 -3.63 -4.75 11.20
CA PRO A 330 -5.06 -5.05 11.10
C PRO A 330 -5.51 -6.52 11.16
N TYR A 331 -4.59 -7.49 11.07
CA TYR A 331 -4.87 -8.93 11.14
C TYR A 331 -4.16 -9.64 12.29
N ASP A 332 -2.89 -9.33 12.58
CA ASP A 332 -2.13 -9.98 13.68
C ASP A 332 -2.09 -9.16 14.99
N CYS A 333 -2.64 -7.94 14.97
CA CYS A 333 -2.70 -7.00 16.09
C CYS A 333 -1.34 -6.61 16.70
N MET A 334 -0.23 -6.95 16.03
CA MET A 334 1.10 -6.57 16.47
C MET A 334 1.38 -5.10 16.19
N ASN A 335 2.35 -4.51 16.89
CA ASN A 335 2.80 -3.19 16.52
C ASN A 335 3.61 -3.21 15.21
N THR A 336 3.21 -2.42 14.22
CA THR A 336 3.94 -2.22 12.95
C THR A 336 5.09 -1.20 13.06
N ALA A 337 5.02 -0.28 14.02
CA ALA A 337 5.97 0.83 14.19
C ALA A 337 7.28 0.46 14.92
N ARG A 338 7.68 -0.82 14.88
CA ARG A 338 8.84 -1.32 15.65
C ARG A 338 10.19 -0.76 15.20
N SER A 339 10.28 -0.25 13.97
CA SER A 339 11.49 0.41 13.46
C SER A 339 11.82 1.71 14.21
N LEU A 340 10.81 2.33 14.82
CA LEU A 340 10.94 3.56 15.60
C LEU A 340 11.05 3.26 17.10
N SER A 341 11.82 2.24 17.50
CA SER A 341 11.95 1.85 18.91
C SER A 341 12.75 2.83 19.77
N HIS A 342 13.65 3.63 19.17
CA HIS A 342 14.49 4.56 19.89
C HIS A 342 13.82 5.92 20.11
N GLU A 343 13.78 6.38 21.37
CA GLU A 343 13.18 7.65 21.78
C GLU A 343 13.70 8.85 20.97
N ILE A 344 15.02 8.93 20.73
CA ILE A 344 15.61 10.01 19.94
C ILE A 344 15.01 10.04 18.52
N ARG A 345 14.84 8.88 17.88
CA ARG A 345 14.25 8.83 16.53
C ARG A 345 12.78 9.25 16.56
N PHE A 346 12.06 8.89 17.63
CA PHE A 346 10.69 9.34 17.82
C PHE A 346 10.57 10.86 18.01
N LEU A 347 11.46 11.47 18.80
CA LEU A 347 11.47 12.92 18.97
C LEU A 347 11.74 13.65 17.65
N VAL A 348 12.66 13.14 16.83
CA VAL A 348 12.93 13.67 15.48
C VAL A 348 11.72 13.48 14.55
N PHE A 349 11.06 12.32 14.59
CA PHE A 349 9.82 12.08 13.86
C PHE A 349 8.72 13.09 14.28
N ARG A 350 8.55 13.32 15.57
CA ARG A 350 7.54 14.25 16.09
C ARG A 350 7.82 15.70 15.68
N ASP A 351 9.09 16.08 15.70
CA ASP A 351 9.54 17.39 15.21
C ASP A 351 9.29 17.54 13.70
N TYR A 352 9.60 16.51 12.90
CA TYR A 352 9.30 16.47 11.47
C TYR A 352 7.80 16.70 11.19
N ILE A 353 6.91 15.96 11.84
CA ILE A 353 5.46 16.10 11.67
C ILE A 353 5.00 17.52 11.98
N ARG A 354 5.46 18.10 13.10
CA ARG A 354 5.08 19.46 13.50
C ARG A 354 5.58 20.49 12.51
N LYS A 355 6.85 20.40 12.09
CA LYS A 355 7.43 21.31 11.10
C LYS A 355 6.74 21.21 9.75
N ALA A 356 6.37 20.00 9.31
CA ALA A 356 5.62 19.80 8.07
C ALA A 356 4.28 20.55 8.11
N TYR A 357 3.54 20.50 9.24
CA TYR A 357 2.32 21.30 9.41
C TYR A 357 2.60 22.81 9.28
N PHE A 358 3.57 23.34 10.03
CA PHE A 358 3.91 24.76 9.99
C PHE A 358 4.36 25.22 8.58
N ASN A 359 5.14 24.41 7.88
CA ASN A 359 5.64 24.70 6.54
C ASN A 359 4.52 24.67 5.48
N LEU A 360 3.56 23.76 5.61
CA LEU A 360 2.39 23.72 4.72
C LEU A 360 1.48 24.93 4.95
N GLN A 361 1.24 25.31 6.20
CA GLN A 361 0.41 26.47 6.54
C GLN A 361 1.02 27.79 6.06
N SER A 362 2.34 27.95 6.24
CA SER A 362 3.02 29.20 5.88
C SER A 362 3.30 29.35 4.38
N ARG A 363 3.60 28.25 3.67
CA ARG A 363 4.04 28.31 2.26
C ARG A 363 3.03 27.76 1.25
N GLN A 364 2.03 27.00 1.68
CA GLN A 364 1.02 26.35 0.82
C GLN A 364 1.64 25.65 -0.41
N SER A 365 2.76 24.94 -0.20
CA SER A 365 3.47 24.19 -1.24
C SER A 365 3.96 22.86 -0.69
N LEU A 366 3.84 21.79 -1.49
CA LEU A 366 4.26 20.45 -1.11
C LEU A 366 5.77 20.38 -0.87
N SER A 367 6.54 21.13 -1.66
CA SER A 367 8.01 21.19 -1.56
C SER A 367 8.50 21.70 -0.20
N SER A 368 7.70 22.51 0.51
CA SER A 368 8.10 23.08 1.80
C SER A 368 8.17 22.04 2.92
N MET A 369 7.51 20.89 2.79
CA MET A 369 7.56 19.82 3.80
C MET A 369 8.95 19.24 3.96
N TYR A 370 9.76 19.29 2.91
CA TYR A 370 11.11 18.73 2.89
C TYR A 370 12.18 19.77 3.21
N TYR A 371 11.80 21.04 3.34
CA TYR A 371 12.73 22.12 3.65
C TYR A 371 12.94 22.24 5.17
N PHE A 372 14.07 21.70 5.64
CA PHE A 372 14.57 21.96 6.98
C PHE A 372 15.73 22.95 6.82
N PRO A 373 15.59 24.21 7.27
CA PRO A 373 16.74 25.11 7.29
C PRO A 373 17.86 24.43 8.08
N SER A 374 18.99 24.19 7.44
CA SER A 374 20.23 23.93 8.18
C SER A 374 20.48 25.14 9.08
N GLN A 375 21.06 24.95 10.26
CA GLN A 375 21.44 26.01 11.20
C GLN A 375 22.53 26.97 10.65
N THR A 376 22.51 27.29 9.36
CA THR A 376 23.51 28.10 8.67
C THR A 376 22.95 29.37 8.03
N ASP A 377 21.63 29.61 8.07
CA ASP A 377 21.04 30.82 7.45
C ASP A 377 20.85 32.00 8.44
N GLU A 378 21.38 31.91 9.67
CA GLU A 378 21.36 33.04 10.65
C GLU A 378 22.63 33.91 10.64
N ASN A 379 23.56 33.74 9.68
CA ASN A 379 24.77 34.58 9.59
C ASN A 379 24.91 35.30 8.23
N ILE A 380 23.83 35.90 7.74
CA ILE A 380 23.91 36.95 6.71
C ILE A 380 23.01 38.12 7.10
N SER A 381 23.49 38.95 8.03
CA SER A 381 23.07 40.33 8.22
C SER A 381 24.16 41.12 8.93
#